data_AF-A0A059X1R2-F1
#
_entry.id   AF-A0A059X1R2-F1
#
_cell.length_a   1.000
_cell.length_b   1.000
_cell.length_c   1.000
_cell.angle_alpha   90.00
_cell.angle_beta   90.00
_cell.angle_gamma   90.00
#
_symmetry.space_group_name_H-M   'P 1'
#
loop_
_entity.id
_entity.type
_entity.pdbx_description
1 polymer ?
#
loop_
_entity_poly.entity_id
_entity_poly.type
_entity_poly.pdbx_seq_one_letter_code
_entity_poly.pdbx_strand_id
1 'polypeptide(L)'
;RPEGYRVIPVNPRETEILGQRCYPSLRDIAEPVDIVDIFRDPKAVPPIVEDAIAIGAKVVWMQLGVINEQAAQRARDAGLEVVMDTCVKIEHARFFGGLNTLGLNTGIVTARRIAR
;
A
#
# COMPACT_ATOMS: atom_id res chain seq x y z
N ARG A 1 12.85 -11.80 -2.02
CA ARG A 1 12.08 -10.73 -1.36
C ARG A 1 11.55 -11.31 -0.05
N PRO A 2 11.92 -10.75 1.12
CA PRO A 2 11.82 -11.48 2.38
C PRO A 2 10.39 -11.83 2.84
N GLU A 3 9.36 -11.14 2.32
CA GLU A 3 7.97 -11.24 2.79
C GLU A 3 7.00 -11.76 1.71
N GLY A 4 7.51 -12.11 0.52
CA GLY A 4 6.72 -12.80 -0.52
C GLY A 4 5.84 -11.91 -1.42
N TYR A 5 5.76 -10.60 -1.21
CA TYR A 5 4.92 -9.71 -2.03
C TYR A 5 5.52 -9.35 -3.40
N ARG A 6 4.68 -9.38 -4.43
CA ARG A 6 4.94 -8.75 -5.74
C ARG A 6 4.53 -7.27 -5.68
N VAL A 7 5.48 -6.42 -5.29
CA VAL A 7 5.32 -4.96 -5.30
C VAL A 7 5.54 -4.42 -6.71
N ILE A 8 4.57 -3.66 -7.22
CA ILE A 8 4.58 -2.97 -8.51
C ILE A 8 4.56 -1.45 -8.23
N PRO A 9 5.66 -0.73 -8.46
CA PRO A 9 5.68 0.71 -8.21
C PRO A 9 4.88 1.47 -9.27
N VAL A 10 4.14 2.50 -8.84
CA VAL A 10 3.34 3.38 -9.71
C VAL A 10 3.62 4.83 -9.34
N ASN A 11 4.28 5.55 -10.24
CA ASN A 11 4.60 6.96 -10.09
C ASN A 11 4.93 7.57 -11.47
N PRO A 12 4.17 8.56 -11.96
CA PRO A 12 4.42 9.18 -13.27
C PRO A 12 5.73 9.94 -13.38
N ARG A 13 6.44 10.17 -12.27
CA ARG A 13 7.73 10.89 -12.23
C ARG A 13 8.94 9.97 -12.28
N GLU A 14 8.75 8.67 -12.09
CA GLU A 14 9.83 7.70 -11.97
C GLU A 14 9.62 6.55 -12.95
N THR A 15 10.70 6.05 -13.52
CA THR A 15 10.66 4.89 -14.43
C THR A 15 11.14 3.61 -13.76
N GLU A 16 11.85 3.72 -12.63
CA GLU A 16 12.36 2.60 -11.84
C GLU A 16 12.40 2.93 -10.34
N ILE A 17 11.97 2.01 -9.49
CA ILE A 17 12.05 2.11 -8.02
C ILE A 17 12.56 0.78 -7.46
N LEU A 18 13.65 0.80 -6.68
CA LEU A 18 14.25 -0.37 -6.05
C LEU A 18 14.53 -1.54 -7.03
N GLY A 19 15.02 -1.23 -8.23
CA GLY A 19 15.30 -2.26 -9.25
C GLY A 19 14.04 -2.83 -9.92
N GLN A 20 12.88 -2.17 -9.77
CA GLN A 20 11.62 -2.57 -10.37
C GLN A 20 11.12 -1.50 -11.33
N ARG A 21 10.62 -1.94 -12.49
CA ARG A 21 9.92 -1.07 -13.44
C ARG A 21 8.78 -0.34 -12.74
N CYS A 22 8.78 0.98 -12.84
CA CYS A 22 7.72 1.85 -12.34
C CYS A 22 6.77 2.22 -13.48
N TYR A 23 5.47 2.08 -13.22
CA TYR A 23 4.42 2.43 -14.18
C TYR A 23 3.93 3.87 -13.95
N PRO A 24 3.57 4.62 -15.00
CA PRO A 24 3.10 5.98 -14.83
C PRO A 24 1.67 6.06 -14.29
N SER A 25 0.84 5.04 -14.52
CA SER A 25 -0.49 4.90 -13.95
C SER A 25 -0.81 3.44 -13.59
N LEU A 26 -1.87 3.25 -12.79
CA LEU A 26 -2.40 1.93 -12.47
C LEU A 26 -2.89 1.19 -13.72
N ARG A 27 -3.44 1.92 -14.69
CA ARG A 27 -4.01 1.35 -15.92
C ARG A 27 -2.97 0.78 -16.88
N ASP A 28 -1.70 1.15 -16.71
CA ASP A 28 -0.59 0.64 -17.53
C ASP A 28 -0.08 -0.73 -17.04
N ILE A 29 -0.59 -1.21 -15.90
CA ILE A 29 -0.22 -2.51 -15.33
C ILE A 29 -0.96 -3.62 -16.11
N ALA A 30 -0.19 -4.52 -16.73
CA ALA A 30 -0.73 -5.62 -17.53
C ALA A 30 -1.06 -6.88 -16.71
N GLU A 31 -0.67 -6.90 -15.43
CA GLU A 31 -0.92 -8.01 -14.50
C GLU A 31 -2.01 -7.66 -13.48
N PRO A 32 -2.78 -8.65 -12.96
CA PRO A 32 -3.79 -8.40 -11.94
C PRO A 32 -3.19 -7.77 -10.67
N VAL A 33 -3.91 -6.80 -10.09
CA VAL A 33 -3.53 -6.11 -8.86
C VAL A 33 -4.50 -6.47 -7.74
N ASP A 34 -4.00 -7.07 -6.66
CA ASP A 34 -4.86 -7.41 -5.52
C ASP A 34 -5.14 -6.18 -4.63
N ILE A 35 -4.09 -5.42 -4.30
CA ILE A 35 -4.14 -4.28 -3.37
C ILE A 35 -3.51 -3.06 -4.02
N VAL A 36 -4.25 -1.94 -4.03
CA VAL A 36 -3.73 -0.62 -4.39
C VAL A 36 -3.34 0.12 -3.11
N ASP A 37 -2.04 0.22 -2.84
CA ASP A 37 -1.47 0.86 -1.64
C ASP A 37 -1.09 2.33 -1.90
N ILE A 38 -1.81 3.25 -1.27
CA ILE A 38 -1.79 4.69 -1.61
C ILE A 38 -0.98 5.48 -0.57
N PHE A 39 0.16 6.01 -1.02
CA PHE A 39 1.02 6.95 -0.28
C PHE A 39 0.85 8.42 -0.73
N ARG A 40 -0.15 8.71 -1.56
CA ARG A 40 -0.41 10.05 -2.10
C ARG A 40 -1.25 10.88 -1.14
N ASP A 41 -1.15 12.20 -1.27
CA ASP A 41 -2.00 13.15 -0.53
C ASP A 41 -3.49 12.81 -0.66
N PRO A 42 -4.31 12.97 0.41
CA PRO A 42 -5.75 12.71 0.39
C PRO A 42 -6.52 13.30 -0.80
N LYS A 43 -6.09 14.47 -1.31
CA LYS A 43 -6.73 15.13 -2.47
C LYS A 43 -6.50 14.39 -3.79
N ALA A 44 -5.45 13.58 -3.87
CA ALA A 44 -5.13 12.76 -5.03
C ALA A 44 -5.80 11.37 -4.99
N VAL A 45 -6.41 10.98 -3.86
CA VAL A 45 -7.04 9.67 -3.70
C VAL A 45 -8.23 9.44 -4.65
N PRO A 46 -9.16 10.39 -4.88
CA PRO A 46 -10.34 10.13 -5.72
C PRO A 46 -10.02 9.57 -7.12
N PRO A 47 -9.13 10.19 -7.93
CA PRO A 47 -8.80 9.61 -9.24
C PRO A 47 -8.05 8.27 -9.14
N ILE A 48 -7.26 8.04 -8.09
CA ILE A 48 -6.57 6.75 -7.87
C ILE A 48 -7.58 5.64 -7.57
N VAL A 49 -8.65 5.94 -6.82
CA VAL A 49 -9.73 5.00 -6.56
C VAL A 49 -10.49 4.64 -7.83
N GLU A 50 -10.80 5.60 -8.70
CA GLU A 50 -11.43 5.30 -9.99
C GLU A 50 -10.54 4.39 -10.86
N ASP A 51 -9.23 4.61 -10.84
CA ASP A 51 -8.29 3.73 -11.52
C ASP A 51 -8.21 2.33 -10.88
N ALA A 52 -8.23 2.24 -9.54
CA ALA A 52 -8.27 0.96 -8.83
C ALA A 52 -9.53 0.14 -9.18
N ILE A 53 -10.69 0.81 -9.30
CA ILE A 53 -11.94 0.20 -9.76
C ILE A 53 -11.78 -0.27 -11.21
N ALA A 54 -11.23 0.58 -12.09
CA ALA A 54 -11.11 0.29 -13.52
C ALA A 54 -10.21 -0.92 -13.83
N ILE A 55 -9.14 -1.11 -13.05
CA ILE A 55 -8.25 -2.28 -13.20
C ILE A 55 -8.77 -3.54 -12.50
N GLY A 56 -9.88 -3.45 -11.78
CA GLY A 56 -10.46 -4.56 -11.03
C GLY A 56 -9.64 -4.97 -9.80
N ALA A 57 -9.05 -3.99 -9.11
CA ALA A 57 -8.39 -4.27 -7.83
C ALA A 57 -9.39 -4.77 -6.79
N LYS A 58 -8.92 -5.55 -5.79
CA LYS A 58 -9.79 -6.08 -4.73
C LYS A 58 -9.85 -5.15 -3.52
N VAL A 59 -8.73 -4.51 -3.20
CA VAL A 59 -8.58 -3.66 -2.02
C VAL A 59 -7.96 -2.31 -2.39
N VAL A 60 -8.54 -1.24 -1.85
CA VAL A 60 -7.88 0.07 -1.74
C VAL A 60 -7.35 0.21 -0.32
N TRP A 61 -6.05 0.46 -0.20
CA TRP A 61 -5.38 0.67 1.08
C TRP A 61 -4.83 2.09 1.15
N MET A 62 -5.42 2.94 1.99
CA MET A 62 -4.92 4.29 2.23
C MET A 62 -3.99 4.27 3.44
N GLN A 63 -2.72 4.63 3.23
CA GLN A 63 -1.69 4.59 4.28
C GLN A 63 -1.98 5.57 5.43
N LEU A 64 -1.18 5.49 6.49
CA LEU A 64 -1.26 6.41 7.63
C LEU A 64 -1.30 7.87 7.19
N GLY A 65 -2.27 8.62 7.72
CA GLY A 65 -2.52 10.02 7.39
C GLY A 65 -3.23 10.25 6.05
N VAL A 66 -3.48 9.21 5.26
CA VAL A 66 -4.24 9.29 4.01
C VAL A 66 -5.69 8.93 4.29
N ILE A 67 -6.54 9.96 4.44
CA ILE A 67 -7.95 9.82 4.81
C ILE A 67 -8.82 10.50 3.76
N ASN A 68 -9.71 9.75 3.11
CA ASN A 68 -10.69 10.30 2.17
C ASN A 68 -11.98 9.46 2.19
N GLU A 69 -12.94 9.86 3.01
CA GLU A 69 -14.21 9.16 3.20
C GLU A 69 -15.06 9.06 1.93
N GLN A 70 -15.06 10.12 1.11
CA GLN A 70 -15.83 10.13 -0.13
C GLN A 70 -15.28 9.10 -1.13
N ALA A 71 -13.96 9.04 -1.28
CA ALA A 71 -13.31 8.05 -2.13
C ALA A 71 -13.44 6.63 -1.55
N ALA A 72 -13.40 6.49 -0.23
CA ALA A 72 -13.65 5.22 0.46
C ALA A 72 -15.06 4.69 0.16
N GLN A 73 -16.09 5.55 0.28
CA GLN A 73 -17.47 5.18 -0.04
C GLN A 73 -17.59 4.76 -1.51
N ARG A 74 -16.98 5.52 -2.41
CA ARG A 74 -16.96 5.21 -3.84
C ARG A 74 -16.35 3.83 -4.16
N ALA A 75 -15.23 3.48 -3.52
CA ALA A 75 -14.61 2.17 -3.65
C ALA A 75 -15.53 1.05 -3.12
N ARG A 76 -16.17 1.25 -1.96
CA ARG A 76 -17.12 0.28 -1.38
C ARG A 76 -18.34 0.06 -2.27
N ASP A 77 -18.91 1.13 -2.83
CA ASP A 77 -20.04 1.06 -3.75
C ASP A 77 -19.71 0.29 -5.02
N ALA A 78 -18.43 0.31 -5.44
CA ALA A 78 -17.91 -0.46 -6.55
C ALA A 78 -17.50 -1.90 -6.18
N GLY A 79 -17.64 -2.29 -4.91
CA GLY A 79 -17.37 -3.65 -4.42
C GLY A 79 -15.95 -3.92 -3.94
N LEU A 80 -15.12 -2.88 -3.78
CA LEU A 80 -13.76 -3.02 -3.26
C LEU A 80 -13.78 -2.99 -1.72
N GLU A 81 -12.88 -3.74 -1.11
CA GLU A 81 -12.55 -3.54 0.31
C GLU A 81 -11.74 -2.27 0.48
N VAL A 82 -11.98 -1.55 1.58
CA VAL A 82 -11.26 -0.31 1.89
C VAL A 82 -10.68 -0.37 3.29
N VAL A 83 -9.36 -0.17 3.35
CA VAL A 83 -8.58 0.07 4.56
C VAL A 83 -8.07 1.50 4.51
N MET A 84 -8.18 2.24 5.61
CA MET A 84 -7.84 3.66 5.66
C MET A 84 -7.08 4.00 6.94
N ASP A 85 -6.20 4.99 6.87
CA ASP A 85 -5.35 5.45 7.97
C ASP A 85 -4.60 4.30 8.67
N THR A 86 -4.08 3.36 7.87
CA THR A 86 -3.43 2.15 8.40
C THR A 86 -2.18 1.85 7.58
N CYS A 87 -1.10 1.39 8.20
CA CYS A 87 0.13 1.05 7.47
C CYS A 87 0.24 -0.45 7.20
N VAL A 88 0.42 -0.84 5.93
CA VAL A 88 0.65 -2.25 5.53
C VAL A 88 1.79 -2.89 6.32
N LYS A 89 2.88 -2.16 6.56
CA LYS A 89 4.04 -2.68 7.31
C LYS A 89 3.70 -2.96 8.79
N ILE A 90 2.93 -2.08 9.44
CA ILE A 90 2.53 -2.27 10.84
C ILE A 90 1.57 -3.45 10.94
N GLU A 91 0.57 -3.54 10.06
CA GLU A 91 -0.38 -4.65 10.08
C GLU A 91 0.28 -5.98 9.71
N HIS A 92 1.14 -6.01 8.69
CA HIS A 92 1.93 -7.21 8.37
C HIS A 92 2.69 -7.69 9.61
N ALA A 93 3.37 -6.79 10.31
CA ALA A 93 4.13 -7.16 11.49
C ALA A 93 3.26 -7.50 12.72
N ARG A 94 2.05 -6.96 12.82
CA ARG A 94 1.07 -7.35 13.84
C ARG A 94 0.66 -8.82 13.69
N PHE A 95 0.49 -9.29 12.45
CA PHE A 95 0.08 -10.67 12.18
C PHE A 95 1.25 -11.65 12.03
N PHE A 96 2.41 -11.20 11.55
CA PHE A 96 3.53 -12.07 11.18
C PHE A 96 4.87 -11.73 11.87
N GLY A 97 4.92 -10.71 12.72
CA GLY A 97 6.13 -10.26 13.41
C GLY A 97 7.08 -9.42 12.55
N GLY A 98 8.28 -9.09 13.07
CA GLY A 98 9.31 -8.37 12.31
C GLY A 98 9.23 -6.83 12.35
N LEU A 99 8.39 -6.25 13.22
CA LEU A 99 8.29 -4.79 13.37
C LEU A 99 9.66 -4.16 13.76
N ASN A 100 10.46 -4.90 14.52
CA ASN A 100 11.80 -4.53 14.98
C ASN A 100 12.88 -4.55 13.89
N THR A 101 12.66 -5.22 12.75
CA THR A 101 13.67 -5.35 11.68
C THR A 101 13.46 -4.37 10.53
N LEU A 102 12.29 -3.73 10.43
CA LEU A 102 11.91 -2.93 9.26
C LEU A 102 12.08 -1.41 9.43
N GLY A 103 12.81 -0.93 10.44
CA GLY A 103 13.09 0.51 10.59
C GLY A 103 11.88 1.31 11.06
N LEU A 104 11.24 0.87 12.14
CA LEU A 104 10.46 1.76 12.99
C LEU A 104 11.38 2.22 14.11
N ASN A 105 11.41 3.53 14.39
CA ASN A 105 12.05 4.02 15.60
C ASN A 105 11.18 3.60 16.78
N THR A 106 11.45 2.41 17.34
CA THR A 106 10.70 1.86 18.47
C THR A 106 10.97 2.63 19.77
N GLY A 107 12.00 3.51 19.80
CA GLY A 107 12.50 4.11 21.03
C GLY A 107 13.12 3.10 22.00
N ILE A 108 13.18 1.82 21.64
CA ILE A 108 13.65 0.72 22.50
C ILE A 108 14.97 0.20 21.93
N VAL A 109 16.06 0.53 22.61
CA VAL A 109 17.36 -0.13 22.42
C VAL A 109 17.41 -1.33 23.35
N THR A 110 17.31 -2.56 22.81
CA THR A 110 17.42 -3.80 23.58
C THR A 110 18.48 -4.73 22.98
N ALA A 111 19.33 -5.32 23.83
CA ALA A 111 20.35 -6.28 23.44
C ALA A 111 19.82 -7.72 23.32
N ARG A 112 18.53 -7.94 23.59
CA ARG A 112 17.91 -9.27 23.52
C ARG A 112 17.49 -9.57 22.08
N ARG A 113 18.11 -10.58 21.47
CA ARG A 113 17.58 -11.21 20.26
C ARG A 113 16.24 -11.87 20.60
N ILE A 114 15.19 -11.50 19.88
CA ILE A 114 13.92 -12.24 19.90
C ILE A 114 14.23 -13.62 19.31
N ALA A 115 13.98 -14.67 20.09
CA ALA A 115 14.17 -16.04 19.64
C ALA A 115 13.28 -16.32 18.42
N ARG A 116 13.83 -17.02 17.42
CA ARG A 116 13.10 -17.47 16.23
C ARG A 116 12.06 -18.51 16.59
#